data_AF-A0A1Z8P3K0-F1
#
_entry.id   AF-A0A1Z8P3K0-F1
#
_cell.length_a   1.000
_cell.length_b   1.000
_cell.length_c   1.000
_cell.angle_alpha   90.00
_cell.angle_beta   90.00
_cell.angle_gamma   90.00
#
_symmetry.space_group_name_H-M   'P 1'
#
loop_
_entity.id
_entity.type
_entity.pdbx_description
1 polymer ?
#
loop_
_entity_poly.entity_id
_entity_poly.type
_entity_poly.pdbx_seq_one_letter_code
_entity_poly.pdbx_strand_id
1 'polypeptide(L)'
;MRYNIRNRDIKTEQKRFANLLALANRSKYRGERENAIAAASRLANKFGMTLDQAAKLGLNYDQNTSYNSNTNKSVSFFKNISKDEIKKNQINIENDKKRWQAAVANARKRGLDQKHKTKKNTKSAANFRRTNNTSRREPYSHAKILLKETSLSFKEIANITGINIYKVIALKLKTRKAA
;
A
#
# COMPACT_ATOMS: atom_id res chain seq x y z
N MET A 1 17.87 2.08 -0.75
CA MET A 1 17.22 1.43 -1.92
C MET A 1 16.88 2.51 -2.94
N ARG A 2 17.61 2.58 -4.05
CA ARG A 2 17.26 3.43 -5.19
C ARG A 2 16.26 2.67 -6.06
N TYR A 3 15.01 3.12 -6.12
CA TYR A 3 13.97 2.45 -6.88
C TYR A 3 14.23 2.58 -8.39
N ASN A 4 14.00 1.48 -9.11
CA ASN A 4 14.22 1.35 -10.54
C ASN A 4 13.13 2.16 -11.29
N ILE A 5 13.50 3.31 -11.84
CA ILE A 5 12.63 4.32 -12.50
C ILE A 5 12.06 3.81 -13.84
N ARG A 6 12.46 2.63 -14.30
CA ARG A 6 12.38 2.23 -15.71
C ARG A 6 10.99 1.91 -16.29
N ASN A 7 9.89 1.95 -15.53
CA ASN A 7 8.56 1.55 -16.04
C ASN A 7 7.35 2.31 -15.47
N ARG A 8 7.50 3.58 -15.08
CA ARG A 8 6.34 4.44 -14.77
C ARG A 8 6.43 5.73 -15.55
N ASP A 9 5.29 6.18 -16.06
CA ASP A 9 5.20 7.45 -16.76
C ASP A 9 5.51 8.59 -15.78
N ILE A 10 6.76 9.07 -15.82
CA ILE A 10 7.31 10.09 -14.93
C ILE A 10 6.42 11.34 -14.92
N LYS A 11 5.77 11.65 -16.07
CA LYS A 11 4.87 12.80 -16.23
C LYS A 11 3.59 12.65 -15.40
N THR A 12 3.04 11.43 -15.31
CA THR A 12 1.81 11.18 -14.53
C THR A 12 2.05 11.34 -13.04
N GLU A 13 3.20 10.88 -12.54
CA GLU A 13 3.55 10.96 -11.12
C GLU A 13 3.98 12.40 -10.75
N GLN A 14 4.62 13.14 -11.66
CA GLN A 14 4.87 14.58 -11.51
C GLN A 14 3.55 15.36 -11.40
N LYS A 15 2.58 15.12 -12.29
CA LYS A 15 1.24 15.75 -12.23
C LYS A 15 0.53 15.43 -10.92
N ARG A 16 0.61 14.17 -10.47
CA ARG A 16 0.03 13.74 -9.18
C ARG A 16 0.69 14.46 -8.00
N PHE A 17 2.01 14.62 -8.02
CA PHE A 17 2.75 15.35 -7.00
C PHE A 17 2.34 16.84 -6.95
N ALA A 18 2.26 17.50 -8.12
CA ALA A 18 1.81 18.89 -8.22
C ALA A 18 0.38 19.08 -7.68
N ASN A 19 -0.54 18.17 -8.01
CA ASN A 19 -1.91 18.21 -7.51
C ASN A 19 -1.99 18.05 -5.98
N LEU A 20 -1.14 17.23 -5.37
CA LEU A 20 -1.08 17.06 -3.91
C LEU A 20 -0.58 18.33 -3.22
N LEU A 21 0.44 19.00 -3.76
CA LEU A 21 0.91 20.28 -3.23
C LEU A 21 -0.14 21.39 -3.39
N ALA A 22 -0.78 21.46 -4.57
CA ALA A 22 -1.88 22.40 -4.79
C ALA A 22 -3.06 22.17 -3.84
N LEU A 23 -3.40 20.90 -3.57
CA LEU A 23 -4.42 20.53 -2.60
C LEU A 23 -4.06 20.97 -1.17
N ALA A 24 -2.80 20.75 -0.77
CA ALA A 24 -2.30 21.19 0.53
C ALA A 24 -2.37 22.72 0.70
N ASN A 25 -2.06 23.48 -0.34
CA ASN A 25 -2.12 24.93 -0.31
C ASN A 25 -3.55 25.48 -0.30
N ARG A 26 -4.47 24.87 -1.05
CA ARG A 26 -5.84 25.38 -1.21
C ARG A 26 -6.82 24.91 -0.13
N SER A 27 -6.53 23.81 0.58
CA SER A 27 -7.51 23.22 1.50
C SER A 27 -7.65 24.02 2.80
N LYS A 28 -8.90 24.36 3.15
CA LYS A 28 -9.28 24.99 4.42
C LYS A 28 -9.10 24.06 5.62
N TYR A 29 -9.20 22.74 5.43
CA TYR A 29 -9.22 21.77 6.52
C TYR A 29 -7.82 21.24 6.85
N ARG A 30 -7.43 21.32 8.13
CA ARG A 30 -6.08 20.92 8.60
C ARG A 30 -5.74 19.47 8.24
N GLY A 31 -6.69 18.54 8.46
CA GLY A 31 -6.48 17.12 8.18
C GLY A 31 -6.27 16.82 6.69
N GLU A 32 -6.92 17.57 5.80
CA GLU A 32 -6.72 17.42 4.36
C GLU A 32 -5.32 17.91 3.93
N ARG A 33 -4.87 19.04 4.48
CA ARG A 33 -3.51 19.55 4.23
C ARG A 33 -2.45 18.57 4.69
N GLU A 34 -2.57 18.08 5.92
CA GLU A 34 -1.63 17.11 6.49
C GLU A 34 -1.61 15.82 5.67
N ASN A 35 -2.78 15.31 5.26
CA ASN A 35 -2.86 14.10 4.44
C ASN A 35 -2.26 14.30 3.04
N ALA A 36 -2.51 15.45 2.41
CA ALA A 36 -1.96 15.78 1.11
C ALA A 36 -0.42 15.89 1.14
N ILE A 37 0.14 16.57 2.15
CA ILE A 37 1.59 16.66 2.37
C ILE A 37 2.18 15.28 2.67
N ALA A 38 1.54 14.48 3.53
CA ALA A 38 2.01 13.12 3.83
C ALA A 38 2.01 12.22 2.58
N ALA A 39 1.00 12.35 1.73
CA ALA A 39 0.93 11.63 0.46
C ALA A 39 2.03 12.09 -0.51
N ALA A 40 2.30 13.40 -0.60
CA ALA A 40 3.39 13.94 -1.39
C ALA A 40 4.75 13.44 -0.90
N SER A 41 5.00 13.46 0.41
CA SER A 41 6.23 12.93 1.02
C SER A 41 6.46 11.44 0.73
N ARG A 42 5.40 10.62 0.79
CA ARG A 42 5.48 9.20 0.40
C ARG A 42 5.84 9.03 -1.07
N LEU A 43 5.30 9.89 -1.94
CA LEU A 43 5.58 9.86 -3.36
C LEU A 43 7.04 10.26 -3.64
N ALA A 44 7.56 11.30 -3.00
CA ALA A 44 8.97 11.70 -3.09
C ALA A 44 9.91 10.58 -2.61
N ASN A 45 9.63 9.99 -1.45
CA ASN A 45 10.44 8.88 -0.90
C ASN A 45 10.47 7.66 -1.82
N LYS A 46 9.35 7.36 -2.50
CA LYS A 46 9.27 6.28 -3.49
C LYS A 46 10.22 6.51 -4.68
N PHE A 47 10.49 7.76 -5.04
CA PHE A 47 11.47 8.13 -6.06
C PHE A 47 12.88 8.39 -5.50
N GLY A 48 13.07 8.22 -4.19
CA GLY A 48 14.35 8.46 -3.52
C GLY A 48 14.73 9.94 -3.45
N MET A 49 13.74 10.84 -3.45
CA MET A 49 13.92 12.29 -3.42
C MET A 49 13.33 12.87 -2.13
N THR A 50 13.85 14.02 -1.71
CA THR A 50 13.20 14.80 -0.65
C THR A 50 11.95 15.51 -1.18
N LEU A 51 11.04 15.91 -0.28
CA LEU A 51 9.85 16.68 -0.66
C LEU A 51 10.20 17.95 -1.45
N ASP A 52 11.27 18.65 -1.04
CA ASP A 52 11.77 19.85 -1.71
C ASP A 52 12.35 19.55 -3.11
N GLN A 53 13.11 18.48 -3.25
CA GLN A 53 13.63 18.02 -4.55
C GLN A 53 12.50 17.61 -5.50
N ALA A 54 11.48 16.94 -4.98
CA ALA A 54 10.30 16.56 -5.74
C ALA A 54 9.45 17.78 -6.13
N ALA A 55 9.37 18.82 -5.28
CA ALA A 55 8.72 20.09 -5.60
C ALA A 55 9.41 20.81 -6.76
N LYS A 56 10.74 20.88 -6.76
CA LYS A 56 11.53 21.45 -7.86
C LYS A 56 11.30 20.71 -9.18
N LEU A 57 11.16 19.38 -9.13
CA LEU A 57 10.81 18.55 -10.30
C LEU A 57 9.36 18.77 -10.77
N GLY A 58 8.42 18.98 -9.85
CA GLY A 58 7.02 19.27 -10.16
C GLY A 58 6.78 20.66 -10.76
N LEU A 59 7.65 21.64 -10.49
CA LEU A 59 7.60 22.98 -11.07
C LEU A 59 7.98 23.01 -12.56
N ASN A 60 8.76 22.02 -13.03
CA ASN A 60 9.14 21.85 -14.44
C ASN A 60 8.10 21.06 -15.26
N TYR A 61 6.97 20.67 -14.66
CA TYR A 61 5.84 20.18 -15.45
C TYR A 61 5.23 21.38 -16.17
N ASP A 62 5.37 21.41 -17.50
CA ASP A 62 4.74 22.38 -18.39
C ASP A 62 3.32 22.71 -17.90
N GLN A 63 3.15 23.93 -17.39
CA GLN A 63 1.85 24.47 -16.97
C GLN A 63 0.91 24.70 -18.17
N ASN A 64 1.33 24.30 -19.39
CA ASN A 64 0.55 24.39 -20.62
C ASN A 64 -0.61 23.40 -20.71
N THR A 65 -0.99 22.76 -19.61
CA THR A 65 -2.40 22.40 -19.44
C THR A 65 -3.04 23.55 -18.70
N SER A 66 -3.56 24.51 -19.50
CA SER A 66 -4.72 25.31 -19.13
C SER A 66 -5.57 24.47 -18.19
N TYR A 67 -5.61 24.88 -16.92
CA TYR A 67 -6.54 24.32 -15.97
C TYR A 67 -7.89 24.76 -16.50
N ASN A 68 -8.41 23.99 -17.47
CA ASN A 68 -9.70 24.25 -18.07
C ASN A 68 -10.70 23.97 -16.96
N SER A 69 -11.01 25.01 -16.19
CA SER A 69 -12.01 25.03 -15.13
C SER A 69 -13.41 24.77 -15.67
N ASN A 70 -13.56 24.54 -16.98
CA ASN A 70 -14.79 24.25 -17.68
C ASN A 70 -14.86 22.82 -18.23
N THR A 71 -14.29 21.81 -17.55
CA THR A 71 -14.84 20.46 -17.72
C THR A 71 -16.08 20.31 -16.85
N ASN A 72 -17.21 20.81 -17.35
CA ASN A 72 -18.55 20.33 -17.01
C ASN A 72 -18.75 18.88 -17.51
N LYS A 73 -17.76 18.00 -17.32
CA LYS A 73 -18.01 16.56 -17.27
C LYS A 73 -18.54 16.32 -15.86
N SER A 74 -19.82 16.59 -15.68
CA SER A 74 -20.54 16.14 -14.50
C SER A 74 -20.30 14.64 -14.41
N VAL A 75 -19.46 14.20 -13.48
CA VAL A 75 -19.36 12.80 -13.10
C VAL A 75 -20.75 12.47 -12.56
N SER A 76 -21.60 11.90 -13.41
CA SER A 76 -23.01 11.60 -13.16
C SER A 76 -23.20 10.45 -12.16
N PHE A 77 -22.21 10.19 -11.30
CA PHE A 77 -22.29 9.15 -10.29
C PHE A 77 -23.23 9.52 -9.13
N PHE A 78 -23.42 10.83 -8.88
CA PHE A 78 -24.31 11.35 -7.82
C PHE A 78 -25.51 12.13 -8.38
N LYS A 79 -25.88 11.92 -9.64
CA LYS A 79 -27.01 12.65 -10.22
C LYS A 79 -28.29 11.83 -10.02
N ASN A 80 -29.17 12.37 -9.17
CA ASN A 80 -30.55 11.96 -8.88
C ASN A 80 -30.76 10.94 -7.74
N ILE A 81 -30.12 11.11 -6.57
CA ILE A 81 -30.61 10.44 -5.35
C ILE A 81 -31.81 11.24 -4.83
N SER A 82 -32.97 10.61 -4.70
CA SER A 82 -34.18 11.30 -4.22
C SER A 82 -34.02 11.70 -2.74
N LYS A 83 -34.73 12.76 -2.30
CA LYS A 83 -34.71 13.18 -0.88
C LYS A 83 -35.12 12.04 0.07
N ASP A 84 -35.99 11.15 -0.40
CA ASP A 84 -36.45 10.00 0.38
C ASP A 84 -35.39 8.89 0.46
N GLU A 85 -34.61 8.67 -0.60
CA GLU A 85 -33.45 7.77 -0.56
C GLU A 85 -32.35 8.30 0.36
N ILE A 86 -32.11 9.61 0.38
CA ILE A 86 -31.15 10.22 1.32
C ILE A 86 -31.60 9.96 2.76
N LYS A 87 -32.87 10.20 3.07
CA LYS A 87 -33.44 9.92 4.41
C LYS A 87 -33.35 8.44 4.78
N LYS A 88 -33.71 7.54 3.86
CA LYS A 88 -33.59 6.08 4.07
C LYS A 88 -32.14 5.66 4.33
N ASN A 89 -31.19 6.20 3.57
CA ASN A 89 -29.76 5.94 3.80
C ASN A 89 -29.30 6.45 5.16
N GLN A 90 -29.78 7.62 5.57
CA GLN A 90 -29.46 8.21 6.88
C GLN A 90 -29.99 7.33 8.03
N ILE A 91 -31.23 6.86 7.92
CA ILE A 91 -31.83 5.90 8.86
C ILE A 91 -31.03 4.59 8.89
N ASN A 92 -30.62 4.07 7.74
CA ASN A 92 -29.81 2.86 7.66
C ASN A 92 -28.45 3.03 8.34
N ILE A 93 -27.79 4.18 8.12
CA ILE A 93 -26.52 4.53 8.78
C ILE A 93 -26.71 4.61 10.30
N GLU A 94 -27.79 5.22 10.77
CA GLU A 94 -28.09 5.33 12.20
C GLU A 94 -28.38 3.97 12.84
N ASN A 95 -29.15 3.12 12.15
CA ASN A 95 -29.43 1.78 12.60
C ASN A 95 -28.16 0.92 12.67
N ASP A 96 -27.28 1.05 11.69
CA ASP A 96 -26.00 0.33 11.67
C ASP A 96 -25.07 0.82 12.80
N LYS A 97 -25.02 2.14 13.04
CA LYS A 97 -24.32 2.72 14.20
C LYS A 97 -24.85 2.18 15.52
N LYS A 98 -26.17 2.11 15.70
CA LYS A 98 -26.80 1.56 16.92
C LYS A 98 -26.46 0.08 17.11
N ARG A 99 -26.54 -0.72 16.04
CA ARG A 99 -26.16 -2.15 16.05
C ARG A 99 -24.69 -2.33 16.44
N TRP A 100 -23.80 -1.53 15.85
CA TRP A 100 -22.38 -1.55 16.17
C TRP A 100 -22.11 -1.18 17.64
N GLN A 101 -22.76 -0.11 18.13
CA GLN A 101 -22.62 0.31 19.53
C GLN A 101 -23.09 -0.77 20.51
N ALA A 102 -24.23 -1.42 20.24
CA ALA A 102 -24.73 -2.53 21.05
C ALA A 102 -23.78 -3.73 21.03
N ALA A 103 -23.24 -4.09 19.86
CA ALA A 103 -22.26 -5.16 19.73
C ALA A 103 -20.97 -4.87 20.50
N VAL A 104 -20.45 -3.64 20.42
CA VAL A 104 -19.27 -3.19 21.17
C VAL A 104 -19.53 -3.20 22.67
N ALA A 105 -20.68 -2.69 23.13
CA ALA A 105 -21.05 -2.72 24.53
C ALA A 105 -21.15 -4.15 25.08
N ASN A 106 -21.76 -5.08 24.32
CA ASN A 106 -21.82 -6.49 24.68
C ASN A 106 -20.43 -7.15 24.70
N ALA A 107 -19.55 -6.84 23.76
CA ALA A 107 -18.18 -7.32 23.76
C ALA A 107 -17.38 -6.82 24.99
N ARG A 108 -17.60 -5.56 25.39
CA ARG A 108 -17.03 -4.97 26.61
C ARG A 108 -17.56 -5.66 27.86
N LYS A 109 -18.87 -5.86 27.98
CA LYS A 109 -19.49 -6.60 29.10
C LYS A 109 -18.93 -8.02 29.23
N ARG A 110 -18.64 -8.68 28.10
CA ARG A 110 -18.02 -10.01 28.06
C ARG A 110 -16.50 -10.01 28.33
N GLY A 111 -15.88 -8.85 28.61
CA GLY A 111 -14.43 -8.74 28.87
C GLY A 111 -13.53 -9.04 27.66
N LEU A 112 -14.09 -9.09 26.44
CA LEU A 112 -13.34 -9.41 25.22
C LEU A 112 -12.44 -8.25 24.74
N ASP A 113 -12.74 -7.01 25.17
CA ASP A 113 -11.97 -5.81 24.81
C ASP A 113 -10.56 -5.82 25.45
N GLN A 114 -10.42 -6.38 26.65
CA GLN A 114 -9.13 -6.47 27.36
C GLN A 114 -8.19 -7.52 26.73
N LYS A 115 -8.74 -8.61 26.19
CA LYS A 115 -7.96 -9.67 25.51
C LYS A 115 -7.30 -9.19 24.20
N HIS A 116 -7.77 -8.10 23.60
CA HIS A 116 -7.18 -7.55 22.37
C HIS A 116 -5.96 -6.65 22.60
N LYS A 117 -5.85 -5.96 23.75
CA LYS A 117 -4.66 -5.18 24.11
C LYS A 117 -3.45 -6.07 24.38
N THR A 118 -3.65 -7.15 25.14
CA THR A 118 -2.57 -8.10 25.47
C THR A 118 -2.18 -8.98 24.27
N LYS A 119 -3.14 -9.39 23.44
CA LYS A 119 -2.85 -10.17 22.21
C LYS A 119 -2.23 -9.35 21.07
N LYS A 120 -2.43 -8.03 20.99
CA LYS A 120 -1.76 -7.20 19.95
C LYS A 120 -0.24 -7.15 20.12
N ASN A 121 0.24 -7.15 21.36
CA ASN A 121 1.68 -7.11 21.66
C ASN A 121 2.36 -8.48 21.45
N THR A 122 1.64 -9.59 21.60
CA THR A 122 2.20 -10.94 21.39
C THR A 122 2.03 -11.46 19.97
N LYS A 123 0.97 -11.04 19.25
CA LYS A 123 0.72 -11.46 17.86
C LYS A 123 1.57 -10.73 16.81
N SER A 124 2.08 -9.53 17.08
CA SER A 124 3.02 -8.86 16.15
C SER A 124 4.35 -9.62 16.04
N ALA A 125 4.80 -10.27 17.11
CA ALA A 125 5.97 -11.15 17.11
C ALA A 125 5.66 -12.55 16.55
N ALA A 126 4.46 -13.09 16.80
CA ALA A 126 4.07 -14.43 16.35
C ALA A 126 3.61 -14.50 14.88
N ASN A 127 2.90 -13.48 14.37
CA ASN A 127 2.37 -13.47 13.00
C ASN A 127 3.42 -13.15 11.93
N PHE A 128 4.65 -12.78 12.31
CA PHE A 128 5.77 -12.75 11.36
C PHE A 128 6.14 -14.17 10.89
N ARG A 129 5.74 -15.21 11.64
CA ARG A 129 5.98 -16.59 11.26
C ARG A 129 4.70 -17.21 10.68
N ARG A 130 4.68 -17.24 9.34
CA ARG A 130 3.92 -18.17 8.48
C ARG A 130 2.46 -17.82 8.21
N THR A 131 2.24 -16.83 7.35
CA THR A 131 1.13 -16.93 6.40
C THR A 131 1.48 -18.04 5.41
N ASN A 132 0.93 -19.25 5.61
CA ASN A 132 1.02 -20.35 4.67
C ASN A 132 0.20 -19.99 3.42
N ASN A 133 0.81 -19.21 2.55
CA ASN A 133 0.24 -18.86 1.26
C ASN A 133 0.46 -20.06 0.32
N THR A 134 -0.61 -20.82 0.08
CA THR A 134 -0.67 -22.02 -0.77
C THR A 134 -0.32 -21.75 -2.24
N SER A 135 -0.22 -20.48 -2.64
CA SER A 135 0.21 -20.05 -3.98
C SER A 135 1.74 -20.02 -4.16
N ARG A 136 2.54 -20.16 -3.09
CA ARG A 136 4.00 -20.15 -3.22
C ARG A 136 4.50 -21.50 -3.74
N ARG A 137 5.31 -21.48 -4.81
CA ARG A 137 6.08 -22.65 -5.26
C ARG A 137 6.82 -23.28 -4.08
N GLU A 138 6.89 -24.61 -4.07
CA GLU A 138 7.63 -25.36 -3.07
C GLU A 138 9.07 -24.80 -2.98
N PRO A 139 9.55 -24.44 -1.77
CA PRO A 139 10.80 -23.72 -1.61
C PRO A 139 12.01 -24.36 -2.30
N TYR A 140 12.17 -25.69 -2.24
CA TYR A 140 13.31 -26.39 -2.83
C TYR A 140 13.25 -26.37 -4.36
N SER A 141 12.07 -26.58 -4.94
CA SER A 141 11.82 -26.45 -6.38
C SER A 141 12.10 -25.01 -6.85
N HIS A 142 11.65 -24.01 -6.10
CA HIS A 142 11.93 -22.60 -6.38
C HIS A 142 13.44 -22.29 -6.32
N ALA A 143 14.15 -22.78 -5.29
CA ALA A 143 15.60 -22.62 -5.17
C ALA A 143 16.36 -23.29 -6.32
N LYS A 144 15.93 -24.46 -6.77
CA LYS A 144 16.54 -25.19 -7.90
C LYS A 144 16.43 -24.39 -9.19
N ILE A 145 15.27 -23.78 -9.46
CA ILE A 145 15.08 -22.91 -10.64
C ILE A 145 15.99 -21.70 -10.55
N LEU A 146 16.05 -21.00 -9.40
CA LEU A 146 16.92 -19.84 -9.23
C LEU A 146 18.40 -20.19 -9.44
N LEU A 147 18.86 -21.34 -8.96
CA LEU A 147 20.25 -21.81 -9.14
C LEU A 147 20.60 -22.18 -10.59
N LYS A 148 19.59 -22.43 -11.43
CA LYS A 148 19.74 -22.77 -12.86
C LYS A 148 19.62 -21.54 -13.75
N GLU A 149 18.59 -20.73 -13.52
CA GLU A 149 18.19 -19.64 -14.42
C GLU A 149 18.85 -18.29 -14.08
N THR A 150 19.44 -18.15 -12.89
CA THR A 150 19.96 -16.86 -12.41
C THR A 150 21.39 -16.97 -11.89
N SER A 151 22.11 -15.85 -11.89
CA SER A 151 23.45 -15.69 -11.29
C SER A 151 23.42 -15.11 -9.87
N LEU A 152 22.30 -15.27 -9.15
CA LEU A 152 22.15 -14.78 -7.78
C LEU A 152 23.11 -15.48 -6.79
N SER A 153 23.50 -14.77 -5.74
CA SER A 153 24.31 -15.35 -4.67
C SER A 153 23.50 -16.35 -3.84
N PHE A 154 24.18 -17.31 -3.21
CA PHE A 154 23.52 -18.30 -2.34
C PHE A 154 22.73 -17.65 -1.19
N LYS A 155 23.22 -16.50 -0.68
CA LYS A 155 22.57 -15.73 0.37
C LYS A 155 21.26 -15.10 -0.11
N GLU A 156 21.23 -14.59 -1.33
CA GLU A 156 20.01 -14.02 -1.93
C GLU A 156 18.96 -15.10 -2.20
N ILE A 157 19.37 -16.25 -2.74
CA ILE A 157 18.47 -17.38 -2.99
C ILE A 157 17.88 -17.90 -1.67
N ALA A 158 18.69 -18.01 -0.62
CA ALA A 158 18.23 -18.37 0.72
C ALA A 158 17.18 -17.39 1.26
N ASN A 159 17.42 -16.08 1.10
CA ASN A 159 16.48 -15.05 1.54
C ASN A 159 15.16 -15.07 0.75
N ILE A 160 15.20 -15.30 -0.57
CA ILE A 160 14.01 -15.34 -1.44
C ILE A 160 13.15 -16.58 -1.15
N THR A 161 13.80 -17.73 -0.97
CA THR A 161 13.12 -19.03 -0.82
C THR A 161 12.78 -19.36 0.63
N GLY A 162 13.41 -18.69 1.59
CA GLY A 162 13.27 -18.98 3.02
C GLY A 162 13.99 -20.27 3.45
N ILE A 163 14.87 -20.81 2.62
CA ILE A 163 15.65 -22.01 2.93
C ILE A 163 17.01 -21.61 3.49
N ASN A 164 17.54 -22.40 4.43
CA ASN A 164 18.89 -22.23 4.96
C ASN A 164 19.94 -22.26 3.83
N ILE A 165 20.90 -21.33 3.86
CA ILE A 165 21.99 -21.21 2.88
C ILE A 165 22.75 -22.51 2.63
N TYR A 166 23.02 -23.33 3.66
CA TYR A 166 23.72 -24.61 3.50
C TYR A 166 22.92 -25.61 2.65
N LYS A 167 21.58 -25.58 2.75
CA LYS A 167 20.70 -26.41 1.92
C LYS A 167 20.69 -25.95 0.47
N VAL A 168 20.81 -24.65 0.21
CA VAL A 168 20.95 -24.08 -1.15
C VAL A 168 22.28 -24.52 -1.78
N ILE A 169 23.38 -24.47 -1.01
CA ILE A 169 24.69 -24.96 -1.45
C ILE A 169 24.63 -26.46 -1.74
N ALA A 170 24.05 -27.26 -0.84
CA ALA A 170 23.87 -28.70 -1.06
C ALA A 170 23.03 -29.00 -2.31
N LEU A 171 21.98 -28.21 -2.57
CA LEU A 171 21.18 -28.27 -3.80
C LEU A 171 22.05 -28.04 -5.04
N LYS A 172 22.88 -26.99 -5.04
CA LYS A 172 23.80 -26.69 -6.15
C LYS A 172 24.79 -27.83 -6.39
N LEU A 173 25.38 -28.37 -5.33
CA LEU A 173 26.31 -29.50 -5.40
C LEU A 173 25.62 -30.76 -5.94
N LYS A 174 24.40 -31.09 -5.48
CA LYS A 174 23.61 -32.21 -6.00
C LYS A 174 23.31 -32.07 -7.48
N THR A 175 22.99 -30.86 -7.95
CA THR A 175 22.71 -30.62 -9.38
C THR A 175 23.94 -30.68 -10.28
N ARG A 176 25.16 -30.56 -9.72
CA ARG A 176 26.41 -30.67 -10.51
C ARG A 176 26.74 -32.10 -10.91
N LYS A 177 26.28 -33.12 -10.17
CA LYS A 177 26.51 -34.54 -10.48
C LYS A 177 25.61 -35.08 -11.59
N ALA A 178 24.57 -34.35 -11.98
CA ALA A 178 23.56 -34.79 -12.93
C ALA A 178 23.65 -34.07 -14.29
N ALA A 179 24.82 -33.52 -14.61
CA ALA A 179 25.16 -32.86 -15.87
C ALA A 179 26.39 -33.52 -16.47
#